data_AF-A0A498G6B2-F1
#
_entry.id   AF-A0A498G6B2-F1
#
_cell.length_a   1.000
_cell.length_b   1.000
_cell.length_c   1.000
_cell.angle_alpha   90.00
_cell.angle_beta   90.00
_cell.angle_gamma   90.00
#
_symmetry.space_group_name_H-M   'P 1'
#
loop_
_entity.id
_entity.type
_entity.pdbx_description
1 polymer ?
#
loop_
_entity_poly.entity_id
_entity_poly.type
_entity_poly.pdbx_seq_one_letter_code
_entity_poly.pdbx_strand_id
1 'polypeptide(L)'
;MSHFDPPVDGPDVRPGVVSNASDRFSISRRTLLGALGGGVLAALQPTPAAGQTDDYWTVVAIPDTQKYAEKERLISYAIDQTDWIADNVDSESIRFVTHEGDLVENGSKEDEWDRIDGTMSTLDGVVPYSTLPGNHDWADTNDKSSSVENYAAYFGPERFDDYSWYGGSGPRAEGLNSYQLFSAGDYDFLHLALEWEPSGTVDDDATPLGWAQSVLEDYPDRPTILTTHSYLRDDGSRASNSQDDSDEGNPGEVVWQDLIEPNPQIFLVLNGHWHEEDGEYHQVSENAAGEPVYEVVADYQDRSDGGNGWLRLVQFHPGGGDEAPDRIQFRTYSPSLGGYENGGDSEFAFDLDFDARFDPAASEGTRTSFQQGVDGYDGTVDTNLREADPESSDRTASTVTVDTNDPQNSENRAQALLRFDDIVGDADGQISSQATVQSATLTVETIDEGDGAAVHRMLSEWRADDTWTSMDGGIQADGSEAATTPDAKTGSVASGSTRIDVTDSVKRWADGAANYGWAFLPLGDDGWDFETAEGETPPTLTVRYVDDADGSPADGSDESLAGDADGDGDVDGDDVEQMQRYVNGDDVTIDRDAADVDDDGDVDIGDIVTVADSAGGS
;
A
#
# COMPACT_ATOMS: atom_id res chain seq x y z
N MET A 1 -13.23 -32.41 84.90
CA MET A 1 -13.61 -31.02 84.60
C MET A 1 -13.71 -30.94 83.08
N SER A 2 -14.77 -31.53 82.49
CA SER A 2 -16.08 -30.93 82.11
C SER A 2 -15.92 -29.97 80.91
N HIS A 3 -16.16 -30.41 79.67
CA HIS A 3 -17.47 -30.50 78.95
C HIS A 3 -18.21 -29.16 78.88
N PHE A 4 -18.51 -28.67 77.66
CA PHE A 4 -19.87 -28.51 77.10
C PHE A 4 -19.83 -27.75 75.74
N ASP A 5 -20.44 -28.36 74.71
CA ASP A 5 -21.11 -27.74 73.55
C ASP A 5 -22.65 -27.94 73.75
N PRO A 6 -23.57 -27.51 72.86
CA PRO A 6 -24.12 -26.18 72.51
C PRO A 6 -25.66 -26.12 72.81
N PRO A 7 -26.48 -25.25 72.18
CA PRO A 7 -27.44 -25.73 71.16
C PRO A 7 -27.69 -24.75 69.98
N VAL A 8 -27.86 -25.15 68.71
CA VAL A 8 -29.03 -25.71 67.95
C VAL A 8 -30.30 -24.84 67.94
N ASP A 9 -30.66 -24.24 66.79
CA ASP A 9 -31.82 -24.63 65.95
C ASP A 9 -31.94 -23.81 64.65
N GLY A 10 -32.14 -24.51 63.52
CA GLY A 10 -32.69 -23.95 62.27
C GLY A 10 -34.23 -23.97 62.29
N PRO A 11 -34.92 -23.58 61.19
CA PRO A 11 -35.01 -24.51 60.08
C PRO A 11 -34.92 -23.90 58.66
N ASP A 12 -34.83 -24.84 57.74
CA ASP A 12 -34.49 -24.85 56.32
C ASP A 12 -35.71 -24.62 55.38
N VAL A 13 -35.38 -24.42 54.09
CA VAL A 13 -36.10 -24.77 52.83
C VAL A 13 -36.72 -23.65 51.95
N ARG A 14 -35.87 -23.15 51.01
CA ARG A 14 -36.00 -23.01 49.52
C ARG A 14 -37.13 -22.18 48.85
N PRO A 15 -37.07 -21.91 47.52
CA PRO A 15 -36.07 -21.10 46.79
C PRO A 15 -36.73 -20.11 45.79
N GLY A 16 -35.93 -19.21 45.22
CA GLY A 16 -36.26 -18.53 43.96
C GLY A 16 -36.39 -17.02 44.07
N VAL A 17 -35.49 -16.32 43.37
CA VAL A 17 -35.79 -15.49 42.20
C VAL A 17 -34.56 -14.61 41.96
N VAL A 18 -33.96 -14.83 40.81
CA VAL A 18 -32.98 -13.95 40.16
C VAL A 18 -33.70 -12.62 39.88
N SER A 19 -33.13 -11.48 40.29
CA SER A 19 -33.60 -10.18 39.83
C SER A 19 -32.45 -9.39 39.21
N ASN A 20 -32.44 -9.41 37.88
CA ASN A 20 -31.85 -8.38 37.03
C ASN A 20 -32.25 -6.99 37.54
N ALA A 21 -31.27 -6.09 37.62
CA ALA A 21 -31.51 -4.67 37.74
C ALA A 21 -31.18 -4.02 36.39
N SER A 22 -32.09 -4.17 35.44
CA SER A 22 -32.21 -3.31 34.26
C SER A 22 -33.54 -2.58 34.37
N ASP A 23 -33.47 -1.28 34.57
CA ASP A 23 -34.52 -0.25 34.45
C ASP A 23 -33.93 1.02 35.09
N ARG A 24 -33.74 2.18 34.44
CA ARG A 24 -34.68 3.03 33.68
C ARG A 24 -33.80 4.00 32.87
N PHE A 25 -34.11 4.43 31.65
CA PHE A 25 -35.28 5.24 31.28
C PHE A 25 -35.63 5.09 29.79
N SER A 26 -36.80 4.53 29.49
CA SER A 26 -37.45 4.66 28.18
C SER A 26 -38.25 5.96 28.11
N ILE A 27 -38.05 6.79 27.07
CA ILE A 27 -39.03 7.81 26.66
C ILE A 27 -39.47 7.56 25.21
N SER A 28 -40.80 7.53 25.09
CA SER A 28 -41.65 7.06 24.00
C SER A 28 -41.57 7.87 22.70
N ARG A 29 -41.46 7.17 21.56
CA ARG A 29 -41.91 7.67 20.25
C ARG A 29 -43.45 7.73 20.22
N ARG A 30 -44.03 8.84 19.73
CA ARG A 30 -45.46 8.96 19.41
C ARG A 30 -45.65 9.52 17.99
N THR A 31 -46.04 8.61 17.11
CA THR A 31 -47.18 8.68 16.16
C THR A 31 -47.28 9.84 15.16
N LEU A 32 -47.19 9.49 13.87
CA LEU A 32 -48.22 9.86 12.89
C LEU A 32 -48.57 8.66 12.00
N LEU A 33 -49.86 8.39 11.85
CA LEU A 33 -50.46 7.28 11.10
C LEU A 33 -51.38 7.89 10.03
N GLY A 34 -51.32 7.37 8.80
CA GLY A 34 -52.28 7.64 7.72
C GLY A 34 -52.25 6.53 6.69
N ALA A 35 -53.22 5.62 6.76
CA ALA A 35 -53.27 4.30 6.12
C ALA A 35 -53.79 4.29 4.67
N LEU A 36 -53.52 3.17 3.97
CA LEU A 36 -54.37 2.30 3.12
C LEU A 36 -53.45 1.63 2.06
N GLY A 37 -53.35 0.33 1.84
CA GLY A 37 -54.04 -0.88 2.30
C GLY A 37 -53.79 -2.01 1.29
N GLY A 38 -53.93 -3.28 1.72
CA GLY A 38 -54.05 -4.44 0.81
C GLY A 38 -52.79 -5.33 0.77
N GLY A 39 -52.91 -6.55 1.28
CA GLY A 39 -51.79 -7.46 1.44
C GLY A 39 -51.57 -8.43 0.29
N VAL A 40 -50.34 -8.96 0.25
CA VAL A 40 -49.96 -10.28 -0.25
C VAL A 40 -48.80 -10.74 0.66
N LEU A 41 -48.94 -11.88 1.33
CA LEU A 41 -47.82 -12.57 1.98
C LEU A 41 -47.00 -13.24 0.87
N ALA A 42 -45.95 -12.56 0.42
CA ALA A 42 -44.83 -13.17 -0.27
C ALA A 42 -43.70 -13.35 0.74
N ALA A 43 -43.18 -14.57 0.87
CA ALA A 43 -41.96 -14.82 1.59
C ALA A 43 -40.83 -14.11 0.82
N LEU A 44 -40.46 -12.92 1.26
CA LEU A 44 -39.25 -12.24 0.84
C LEU A 44 -38.10 -13.02 1.49
N GLN A 45 -37.43 -13.84 0.67
CA GLN A 45 -36.03 -14.14 0.96
C GLN A 45 -35.28 -12.81 0.97
N PRO A 46 -34.35 -12.57 1.91
CA PRO A 46 -33.50 -11.40 1.83
C PRO A 46 -32.67 -11.55 0.56
N THR A 47 -33.03 -10.82 -0.50
CA THR A 47 -32.04 -10.38 -1.47
C THR A 47 -30.96 -9.64 -0.68
N PRO A 48 -29.66 -9.95 -0.85
CA PRO A 48 -28.63 -9.06 -0.34
C PRO A 48 -28.96 -7.66 -0.86
N ALA A 49 -29.03 -6.70 0.06
CA ALA A 49 -29.14 -5.31 -0.35
C ALA A 49 -27.92 -5.03 -1.23
N ALA A 50 -28.15 -4.67 -2.49
CA ALA A 50 -27.15 -4.01 -3.30
C ALA A 50 -26.58 -2.87 -2.46
N GLY A 51 -25.25 -2.82 -2.36
CA GLY A 51 -24.49 -2.04 -1.41
C GLY A 51 -25.00 -0.62 -1.26
N GLN A 52 -25.23 -0.22 -0.02
CA GLN A 52 -25.17 1.19 0.31
C GLN A 52 -23.69 1.54 0.24
N THR A 53 -23.25 2.16 -0.85
CA THR A 53 -21.95 2.83 -0.89
C THR A 53 -22.04 3.95 0.14
N ASP A 54 -21.32 3.84 1.25
CA ASP A 54 -21.21 4.97 2.16
C ASP A 54 -20.55 6.13 1.41
N ASP A 55 -21.04 7.36 1.59
CA ASP A 55 -20.49 8.56 0.92
C ASP A 55 -19.01 8.83 1.32
N TYR A 56 -18.51 8.10 2.33
CA TYR A 56 -17.14 8.12 2.83
C TYR A 56 -16.83 6.84 3.64
N TRP A 57 -15.55 6.59 3.89
CA TRP A 57 -15.09 5.67 4.94
C TRP A 57 -14.17 6.38 5.92
N THR A 58 -13.99 5.80 7.11
CA THR A 58 -13.21 6.40 8.20
C THR A 58 -12.11 5.48 8.69
N VAL A 59 -10.92 6.04 8.85
CA VAL A 59 -9.86 5.51 9.72
C VAL A 59 -9.86 6.33 11.00
N VAL A 60 -9.83 5.68 12.17
CA VAL A 60 -9.75 6.37 13.47
C VAL A 60 -8.34 6.24 14.03
N ALA A 61 -7.71 7.36 14.35
CA ALA A 61 -6.47 7.37 15.12
C ALA A 61 -6.78 7.64 16.60
N ILE A 62 -6.31 6.74 17.48
CA ILE A 62 -6.35 6.88 18.94
C ILE A 62 -4.94 7.33 19.39
N PRO A 63 -4.79 8.58 19.85
CA PRO A 63 -3.52 9.07 20.36
C PRO A 63 -3.14 8.48 21.72
N ASP A 64 -1.90 8.75 22.15
CA ASP A 64 -1.32 8.68 23.49
C ASP A 64 -2.33 8.52 24.65
N THR A 65 -2.56 7.26 25.09
CA THR A 65 -3.53 6.93 26.15
C THR A 65 -2.89 6.79 27.53
N GLN A 66 -1.56 7.00 27.66
CA GLN A 66 -0.80 6.66 28.86
C GLN A 66 -1.38 7.26 30.15
N LYS A 67 -1.88 8.50 30.10
CA LYS A 67 -2.46 9.16 31.29
C LYS A 67 -3.78 8.51 31.73
N TYR A 68 -4.54 7.92 30.81
CA TYR A 68 -5.77 7.18 31.11
C TYR A 68 -5.45 5.85 31.79
N ALA A 69 -4.43 5.14 31.29
CA ALA A 69 -3.97 3.88 31.86
C ALA A 69 -3.39 4.08 33.28
N GLU A 70 -2.52 5.09 33.46
CA GLU A 70 -1.89 5.44 34.74
C GLU A 70 -2.93 5.67 35.85
N LYS A 71 -3.96 6.47 35.53
CA LYS A 71 -4.89 7.01 36.53
C LYS A 71 -6.27 6.37 36.37
N GLU A 72 -6.65 5.51 37.33
CA GLU A 72 -7.96 4.81 37.34
C GLU A 72 -9.15 5.75 37.17
N ARG A 73 -9.05 6.96 37.71
CA ARG A 73 -10.11 7.98 37.59
C ARG A 73 -10.31 8.53 36.17
N LEU A 74 -9.35 8.30 35.27
CA LEU A 74 -9.33 8.79 33.89
C LEU A 74 -9.62 7.69 32.88
N ILE A 75 -9.61 6.41 33.26
CA ILE A 75 -9.82 5.30 32.31
C ILE A 75 -11.15 5.38 31.55
N SER A 76 -12.15 6.06 32.12
CA SER A 76 -13.42 6.29 31.43
C SER A 76 -13.28 7.04 30.11
N TYR A 77 -12.25 7.86 29.93
CA TYR A 77 -12.01 8.56 28.67
C TYR A 77 -11.57 7.60 27.55
N ALA A 78 -10.71 6.63 27.87
CA ALA A 78 -10.31 5.57 26.92
C ALA A 78 -11.47 4.60 26.63
N ILE A 79 -12.28 4.28 27.65
CA ILE A 79 -13.51 3.50 27.47
C ILE A 79 -14.48 4.24 26.55
N ASP A 80 -14.72 5.53 26.76
CA ASP A 80 -15.60 6.32 25.89
C ASP A 80 -15.08 6.36 24.44
N GLN A 81 -13.76 6.40 24.22
CA GLN A 81 -13.15 6.30 22.88
C GLN A 81 -13.50 4.97 22.19
N THR A 82 -13.18 3.85 22.83
CA THR A 82 -13.38 2.51 22.25
C THR A 82 -14.84 2.10 22.16
N ASP A 83 -15.67 2.42 23.16
CA ASP A 83 -17.12 2.19 23.13
C ASP A 83 -17.76 3.00 22.00
N TRP A 84 -17.37 4.27 21.82
CA TRP A 84 -17.90 5.08 20.72
C TRP A 84 -17.50 4.52 19.36
N ILE A 85 -16.24 4.09 19.18
CA ILE A 85 -15.80 3.45 17.93
C ILE A 85 -16.66 2.21 17.66
N ALA A 86 -16.78 1.29 18.63
CA ALA A 86 -17.54 0.06 18.48
C ALA A 86 -19.03 0.30 18.19
N ASP A 87 -19.63 1.28 18.86
CA ASP A 87 -21.04 1.66 18.66
C ASP A 87 -21.29 2.36 17.31
N ASN A 88 -20.26 2.91 16.67
CA ASN A 88 -20.38 3.75 15.47
C ASN A 88 -19.68 3.17 14.23
N VAL A 89 -19.19 1.92 14.26
CA VAL A 89 -18.56 1.26 13.11
C VAL A 89 -19.37 1.43 11.83
N ASP A 90 -20.66 1.06 11.88
CA ASP A 90 -21.54 1.15 10.71
C ASP A 90 -21.94 2.59 10.39
N SER A 91 -22.20 3.43 11.40
CA SER A 91 -22.76 4.78 11.18
C SER A 91 -21.74 5.83 10.77
N GLU A 92 -20.47 5.61 11.10
CA GLU A 92 -19.34 6.45 10.71
C GLU A 92 -18.43 5.75 9.69
N SER A 93 -18.88 4.60 9.16
CA SER A 93 -18.16 3.83 8.14
C SER A 93 -16.71 3.53 8.55
N ILE A 94 -16.49 3.18 9.81
CA ILE A 94 -15.14 2.95 10.35
C ILE A 94 -14.62 1.62 9.80
N ARG A 95 -13.51 1.69 9.05
CA ARG A 95 -12.90 0.51 8.41
C ARG A 95 -11.59 0.08 9.06
N PHE A 96 -10.95 0.98 9.79
CA PHE A 96 -9.71 0.70 10.49
C PHE A 96 -9.53 1.62 11.70
N VAL A 97 -8.85 1.12 12.73
CA VAL A 97 -8.42 1.92 13.89
C VAL A 97 -6.93 1.75 14.10
N THR A 98 -6.19 2.83 14.29
CA THR A 98 -4.76 2.78 14.62
C THR A 98 -4.51 3.48 15.96
N HIS A 99 -3.73 2.86 16.84
CA HIS A 99 -3.23 3.49 18.07
C HIS A 99 -1.82 4.02 17.84
N GLU A 100 -1.57 5.28 18.19
CA GLU A 100 -0.33 6.01 17.86
C GLU A 100 0.81 5.79 18.88
N GLY A 101 0.76 4.71 19.68
CA GLY A 101 1.72 4.41 20.73
C GLY A 101 1.38 4.95 22.12
N ASP A 102 2.26 4.70 23.09
CA ASP A 102 2.12 5.02 24.52
C ASP A 102 0.77 4.58 25.10
N LEU A 103 0.56 3.26 25.08
CA LEU A 103 -0.64 2.64 25.65
C LEU A 103 -0.68 2.78 27.18
N VAL A 104 0.49 2.78 27.82
CA VAL A 104 0.63 2.95 29.28
C VAL A 104 1.65 4.02 29.63
N GLU A 105 1.60 4.54 30.86
CA GLU A 105 2.59 5.54 31.35
C GLU A 105 3.87 4.85 31.83
N ASN A 106 3.74 3.62 32.32
CA ASN A 106 4.84 2.87 32.88
C ASN A 106 4.79 1.42 32.38
N GLY A 107 5.60 1.06 31.39
CA GLY A 107 5.64 -0.28 30.81
C GLY A 107 5.87 -1.41 31.82
N SER A 108 6.48 -1.14 32.99
CA SER A 108 6.65 -2.11 34.08
C SER A 108 5.44 -2.28 35.02
N LYS A 109 4.33 -1.56 34.82
CA LYS A 109 3.14 -1.59 35.68
C LYS A 109 2.00 -2.39 35.06
N GLU A 110 1.90 -3.65 35.45
CA GLU A 110 0.84 -4.58 34.99
C GLU A 110 -0.59 -4.02 35.20
N ASP A 111 -0.87 -3.31 36.30
CA ASP A 111 -2.18 -2.69 36.53
C ASP A 111 -2.58 -1.64 35.47
N GLU A 112 -1.63 -1.02 34.77
CA GLU A 112 -1.90 -0.09 33.66
C GLU A 112 -2.24 -0.86 32.39
N TRP A 113 -1.49 -1.93 32.12
CA TRP A 113 -1.75 -2.86 31.02
C TRP A 113 -3.13 -3.52 31.14
N ASP A 114 -3.50 -4.02 32.32
CA ASP A 114 -4.83 -4.59 32.60
C ASP A 114 -5.97 -3.63 32.23
N ARG A 115 -5.78 -2.32 32.42
CA ARG A 115 -6.80 -1.31 32.14
C ARG A 115 -6.92 -1.00 30.66
N ILE A 116 -5.78 -0.78 30.00
CA ILE A 116 -5.79 -0.45 28.58
C ILE A 116 -6.17 -1.68 27.75
N ASP A 117 -5.75 -2.89 28.14
CA ASP A 117 -6.20 -4.16 27.57
C ASP A 117 -7.72 -4.30 27.67
N GLY A 118 -8.30 -4.11 28.87
CA GLY A 118 -9.74 -4.18 29.06
C GLY A 118 -10.53 -3.17 28.24
N THR A 119 -9.90 -2.04 27.88
CA THR A 119 -10.48 -0.99 27.04
C THR A 119 -10.38 -1.34 25.56
N MET A 120 -9.18 -1.67 25.08
CA MET A 120 -8.94 -2.01 23.67
C MET A 120 -9.63 -3.30 23.25
N SER A 121 -9.88 -4.23 24.18
CA SER A 121 -10.63 -5.48 23.93
C SER A 121 -12.07 -5.25 23.47
N THR A 122 -12.61 -4.05 23.62
CA THR A 122 -13.89 -3.66 23.01
C THR A 122 -13.83 -3.70 21.47
N LEU A 123 -12.66 -3.54 20.86
CA LEU A 123 -12.47 -3.55 19.40
C LEU A 123 -12.23 -4.96 18.82
N ASP A 124 -11.87 -5.93 19.66
CA ASP A 124 -11.57 -7.30 19.25
C ASP A 124 -12.74 -7.93 18.47
N GLY A 125 -12.51 -8.27 17.20
CA GLY A 125 -13.52 -8.86 16.32
C GLY A 125 -14.66 -7.90 15.91
N VAL A 126 -14.54 -6.61 16.23
CA VAL A 126 -15.50 -5.55 15.89
C VAL A 126 -15.03 -4.75 14.69
N VAL A 127 -13.77 -4.29 14.71
CA VAL A 127 -13.15 -3.51 13.63
C VAL A 127 -11.67 -3.88 13.52
N PRO A 128 -11.08 -3.96 12.32
CA PRO A 128 -9.64 -4.13 12.18
C PRO A 128 -8.90 -2.98 12.88
N TYR A 129 -7.84 -3.32 13.62
CA TYR A 129 -7.05 -2.31 14.28
C TYR A 129 -5.59 -2.72 14.48
N SER A 130 -4.75 -1.72 14.75
CA SER A 130 -3.35 -1.89 15.09
C SER A 130 -2.97 -1.17 16.37
N THR A 131 -1.93 -1.68 17.02
CA THR A 131 -1.21 -1.02 18.10
C THR A 131 0.28 -1.07 17.79
N LEU A 132 1.02 -0.10 18.30
CA LEU A 132 2.49 -0.08 18.33
C LEU A 132 2.93 0.41 19.72
N PRO A 133 4.12 0.04 20.20
CA PRO A 133 4.63 0.56 21.46
C PRO A 133 5.22 1.97 21.28
N GLY A 134 4.86 2.88 22.19
CA GLY A 134 5.52 4.17 22.37
C GLY A 134 6.64 4.10 23.41
N ASN A 135 7.36 5.21 23.63
CA ASN A 135 8.53 5.22 24.51
C ASN A 135 8.24 4.87 25.98
N HIS A 136 6.99 5.02 26.45
CA HIS A 136 6.54 4.65 27.79
C HIS A 136 6.18 3.16 27.95
N ASP A 137 6.00 2.43 26.84
CA ASP A 137 5.57 1.02 26.84
C ASP A 137 6.73 0.05 27.14
N TRP A 138 7.97 0.55 27.13
CA TRP A 138 9.15 -0.16 27.64
C TRP A 138 9.18 -0.15 29.17
N ALA A 139 9.76 -1.20 29.77
CA ALA A 139 9.83 -1.36 31.22
C ALA A 139 10.52 -0.19 31.93
N ASP A 140 11.57 0.33 31.29
CA ASP A 140 12.19 1.61 31.60
C ASP A 140 11.93 2.57 30.42
N THR A 141 11.20 3.65 30.68
CA THR A 141 10.83 4.65 29.67
C THR A 141 12.06 5.16 28.92
N ASN A 142 11.94 5.27 27.59
CA ASN A 142 12.99 5.67 26.66
C ASN A 142 14.18 4.72 26.50
N ASP A 143 14.17 3.54 27.12
CA ASP A 143 15.29 2.59 27.02
C ASP A 143 14.84 1.35 26.23
N LYS A 144 15.18 1.32 24.93
CA LYS A 144 14.81 0.18 24.06
C LYS A 144 15.51 -1.12 24.44
N SER A 145 16.56 -1.07 25.27
CA SER A 145 17.23 -2.25 25.82
C SER A 145 16.49 -2.87 27.01
N SER A 146 15.47 -2.17 27.54
CA SER A 146 14.62 -2.66 28.62
C SER A 146 13.50 -3.57 28.11
N SER A 147 12.78 -4.21 29.03
CA SER A 147 11.79 -5.26 28.67
C SER A 147 10.52 -4.68 28.03
N VAL A 148 10.01 -5.38 27.02
CA VAL A 148 8.69 -5.17 26.39
C VAL A 148 7.73 -6.34 26.66
N GLU A 149 8.04 -7.18 27.65
CA GLU A 149 7.29 -8.42 27.94
C GLU A 149 5.80 -8.16 28.19
N ASN A 150 5.45 -7.06 28.86
CA ASN A 150 4.04 -6.72 29.07
C ASN A 150 3.36 -6.32 27.76
N TYR A 151 3.95 -5.44 26.94
CA TYR A 151 3.41 -5.12 25.62
C TYR A 151 3.17 -6.40 24.81
N ALA A 152 4.18 -7.28 24.71
CA ALA A 152 4.08 -8.53 23.98
C ALA A 152 2.98 -9.46 24.53
N ALA A 153 2.77 -9.47 25.85
CA ALA A 153 1.75 -10.31 26.49
C ALA A 153 0.32 -9.82 26.22
N TYR A 154 0.09 -8.51 26.11
CA TYR A 154 -1.26 -7.92 25.94
C TYR A 154 -1.59 -7.53 24.49
N PHE A 155 -0.59 -7.18 23.70
CA PHE A 155 -0.72 -6.64 22.34
C PHE A 155 0.27 -7.27 21.34
N GLY A 156 0.87 -8.42 21.68
CA GLY A 156 1.66 -9.20 20.73
C GLY A 156 0.81 -9.98 19.70
N PRO A 157 1.46 -10.73 18.80
CA PRO A 157 0.80 -11.37 17.65
C PRO A 157 -0.34 -12.32 18.03
N GLU A 158 -0.25 -13.01 19.18
CA GLU A 158 -1.27 -13.95 19.65
C GLU A 158 -2.67 -13.32 19.79
N ARG A 159 -2.75 -12.00 20.00
CA ARG A 159 -4.02 -11.27 20.03
C ARG A 159 -4.68 -11.17 18.66
N PHE A 160 -3.88 -11.15 17.60
CA PHE A 160 -4.27 -10.79 16.25
C PHE A 160 -4.25 -11.96 15.25
N ASP A 161 -3.46 -13.00 15.50
CA ASP A 161 -3.16 -14.12 14.58
C ASP A 161 -4.41 -14.85 14.05
N ASP A 162 -5.53 -14.83 14.78
CA ASP A 162 -6.78 -15.46 14.35
C ASP A 162 -7.60 -14.58 13.37
N TYR A 163 -7.21 -13.32 13.14
CA TYR A 163 -7.89 -12.41 12.24
C TYR A 163 -7.25 -12.38 10.85
N SER A 164 -8.07 -12.57 9.81
CA SER A 164 -7.60 -12.57 8.42
C SER A 164 -7.03 -11.25 7.92
N TRP A 165 -7.34 -10.14 8.60
CA TRP A 165 -6.81 -8.82 8.29
C TRP A 165 -5.43 -8.57 8.93
N TYR A 166 -4.97 -9.44 9.83
CA TYR A 166 -3.62 -9.36 10.39
C TYR A 166 -2.63 -10.03 9.44
N GLY A 167 -1.78 -9.23 8.80
CA GLY A 167 -0.84 -9.73 7.80
C GLY A 167 0.43 -10.33 8.41
N GLY A 168 0.79 -9.91 9.62
CA GLY A 168 1.91 -10.45 10.38
C GLY A 168 2.67 -9.38 11.16
N SER A 169 3.71 -9.82 11.86
CA SER A 169 4.59 -8.97 12.65
C SER A 169 6.02 -8.94 12.13
N GLY A 170 6.72 -7.84 12.42
CA GLY A 170 8.13 -7.66 12.09
C GLY A 170 9.11 -8.50 12.91
N PRO A 171 10.42 -8.28 12.72
CA PRO A 171 11.47 -9.14 13.22
C PRO A 171 11.61 -8.95 14.73
N ARG A 172 10.82 -9.71 15.49
CA ARG A 172 10.87 -9.97 16.94
C ARG A 172 9.61 -10.78 17.28
N ALA A 173 9.75 -11.81 18.11
CA ALA A 173 8.59 -12.63 18.51
C ALA A 173 7.57 -11.84 19.33
N GLU A 174 8.01 -10.71 19.89
CA GLU A 174 7.25 -9.78 20.71
C GLU A 174 6.22 -8.95 19.91
N GLY A 175 6.31 -8.91 18.57
CA GLY A 175 5.31 -8.27 17.71
C GLY A 175 5.22 -6.74 17.79
N LEU A 176 6.35 -6.07 18.00
CA LEU A 176 6.40 -4.60 18.17
C LEU A 176 6.08 -3.82 16.89
N ASN A 177 6.19 -4.49 15.74
CA ASN A 177 5.88 -3.96 14.43
C ASN A 177 4.87 -4.92 13.79
N SER A 178 3.88 -4.40 13.09
CA SER A 178 2.88 -5.23 12.42
C SER A 178 2.31 -4.56 11.20
N TYR A 179 1.71 -5.35 10.31
CA TYR A 179 0.93 -4.82 9.22
C TYR A 179 -0.45 -5.47 9.17
N GLN A 180 -1.40 -4.70 8.69
CA GLN A 180 -2.79 -5.10 8.54
C GLN A 180 -3.25 -4.81 7.11
N LEU A 181 -4.11 -5.68 6.60
CA LEU A 181 -4.75 -5.54 5.31
C LEU A 181 -6.23 -5.29 5.52
N PHE A 182 -6.76 -4.22 4.95
CA PHE A 182 -8.18 -3.91 5.02
C PHE A 182 -8.66 -3.27 3.72
N SER A 183 -9.94 -3.44 3.41
CA SER A 183 -10.54 -2.85 2.21
C SER A 183 -11.51 -1.74 2.62
N ALA A 184 -11.46 -0.63 1.90
CA ALA A 184 -12.34 0.50 2.13
C ALA A 184 -12.57 1.28 0.82
N GLY A 185 -13.83 1.62 0.55
CA GLY A 185 -14.21 2.05 -0.80
C GLY A 185 -13.93 0.93 -1.81
N ASP A 186 -13.26 1.30 -2.90
CA ASP A 186 -12.82 0.38 -3.96
C ASP A 186 -11.32 0.02 -3.85
N TYR A 187 -10.66 0.38 -2.73
CA TYR A 187 -9.23 0.17 -2.53
C TYR A 187 -8.92 -0.85 -1.44
N ASP A 188 -7.82 -1.56 -1.67
CA ASP A 188 -7.20 -2.51 -0.76
C ASP A 188 -5.99 -1.85 -0.09
N PHE A 189 -6.13 -1.48 1.18
CA PHE A 189 -5.10 -0.76 1.92
C PHE A 189 -4.09 -1.71 2.58
N LEU A 190 -2.88 -1.18 2.73
CA LEU A 190 -1.87 -1.67 3.66
C LEU A 190 -1.79 -0.66 4.82
N HIS A 191 -1.95 -1.13 6.05
CA HIS A 191 -1.56 -0.37 7.23
C HIS A 191 -0.27 -0.93 7.80
N LEU A 192 0.71 -0.07 8.07
CA LEU A 192 1.99 -0.44 8.67
C LEU A 192 2.17 0.25 10.01
N ALA A 193 2.22 -0.52 11.09
CA ALA A 193 2.46 -0.06 12.45
C ALA A 193 3.93 -0.33 12.83
N LEU A 194 4.72 0.72 13.03
CA LEU A 194 6.12 0.61 13.41
C LEU A 194 6.35 1.11 14.84
N GLU A 195 7.16 0.36 15.58
CA GLU A 195 7.56 0.69 16.95
C GLU A 195 8.16 2.09 17.07
N TRP A 196 8.09 2.69 18.26
CA TRP A 196 8.77 3.95 18.56
C TRP A 196 10.24 3.91 18.14
N GLU A 197 10.65 4.84 17.28
CA GLU A 197 11.99 4.91 16.66
C GLU A 197 12.44 3.55 16.09
N PRO A 198 11.83 3.09 14.98
CA PRO A 198 12.09 1.75 14.44
C PRO A 198 13.57 1.60 14.08
N SER A 199 14.20 0.52 14.57
CA SER A 199 15.65 0.35 14.48
C SER A 199 16.12 -0.23 13.15
N GLY A 200 17.42 -0.14 12.90
CA GLY A 200 18.11 -0.75 11.76
C GLY A 200 18.04 0.03 10.46
N THR A 201 18.05 -0.66 9.33
CA THR A 201 18.16 -0.07 7.98
C THR A 201 17.25 -0.79 7.01
N VAL A 202 16.79 -0.10 5.97
CA VAL A 202 15.92 -0.70 4.94
C VAL A 202 16.57 -1.86 4.16
N ASP A 203 17.90 -1.95 4.14
CA ASP A 203 18.64 -3.04 3.47
C ASP A 203 18.79 -4.33 4.30
N ASP A 204 18.32 -4.35 5.56
CA ASP A 204 18.44 -5.51 6.46
C ASP A 204 17.06 -5.96 6.96
N ASP A 205 16.49 -6.98 6.31
CA ASP A 205 15.16 -7.55 6.59
C ASP A 205 15.01 -8.10 8.02
N ALA A 206 16.11 -8.34 8.73
CA ALA A 206 16.12 -8.73 10.13
C ALA A 206 15.90 -7.54 11.08
N THR A 207 15.83 -6.32 10.56
CA THR A 207 15.56 -5.10 11.31
C THR A 207 14.15 -4.56 11.05
N PRO A 208 13.55 -3.81 12.00
CA PRO A 208 12.24 -3.20 11.81
C PRO A 208 12.10 -2.41 10.49
N LEU A 209 13.10 -1.60 10.11
CA LEU A 209 13.06 -0.84 8.86
C LEU A 209 13.19 -1.72 7.60
N GLY A 210 14.08 -2.71 7.58
CA GLY A 210 14.19 -3.59 6.41
C GLY A 210 13.00 -4.54 6.25
N TRP A 211 12.39 -4.96 7.36
CA TRP A 211 11.12 -5.69 7.30
C TRP A 211 9.97 -4.82 6.82
N ALA A 212 9.89 -3.57 7.27
CA ALA A 212 8.92 -2.61 6.76
C ALA A 212 9.06 -2.46 5.24
N GLN A 213 10.29 -2.33 4.76
CA GLN A 213 10.62 -2.25 3.34
C GLN A 213 10.16 -3.51 2.58
N SER A 214 10.42 -4.71 3.11
CA SER A 214 9.98 -5.94 2.43
C SER A 214 8.47 -6.10 2.38
N VAL A 215 7.74 -5.65 3.41
CA VAL A 215 6.26 -5.64 3.38
C VAL A 215 5.74 -4.67 2.30
N LEU A 216 6.35 -3.49 2.16
CA LEU A 216 5.99 -2.55 1.08
C LEU A 216 6.22 -3.18 -0.29
N GLU A 217 7.35 -3.88 -0.47
CA GLU A 217 7.69 -4.58 -1.71
C GLU A 217 6.76 -5.76 -2.03
N ASP A 218 6.22 -6.43 -1.02
CA ASP A 218 5.24 -7.52 -1.16
C ASP A 218 3.84 -7.00 -1.55
N TYR A 219 3.54 -5.73 -1.25
CA TYR A 219 2.23 -5.11 -1.51
C TYR A 219 2.37 -3.76 -2.24
N PRO A 220 3.11 -3.66 -3.36
CA PRO A 220 3.53 -2.38 -3.94
C PRO A 220 2.36 -1.53 -4.46
N ASP A 221 1.22 -2.18 -4.69
CA ASP A 221 0.04 -1.61 -5.33
C ASP A 221 -1.04 -1.20 -4.32
N ARG A 222 -0.79 -1.38 -3.01
CA ARG A 222 -1.74 -1.00 -1.95
C ARG A 222 -1.44 0.42 -1.47
N PRO A 223 -2.43 1.33 -1.42
CA PRO A 223 -2.28 2.60 -0.71
C PRO A 223 -1.89 2.32 0.74
N THR A 224 -0.79 2.92 1.19
CA THR A 224 -0.21 2.63 2.50
C THR A 224 -0.37 3.79 3.48
N ILE A 225 -0.94 3.45 4.65
CA ILE A 225 -0.96 4.31 5.84
C ILE A 225 0.09 3.78 6.80
N LEU A 226 1.05 4.63 7.19
CA LEU A 226 2.07 4.30 8.18
C LEU A 226 1.72 4.98 9.51
N THR A 227 1.68 4.20 10.59
CA THR A 227 1.63 4.75 11.95
C THR A 227 2.94 4.43 12.68
N THR A 228 3.54 5.44 13.31
CA THR A 228 4.65 5.27 14.26
C THR A 228 4.47 6.24 15.42
N HIS A 229 5.39 6.27 16.39
CA HIS A 229 5.21 7.05 17.61
C HIS A 229 5.89 8.42 17.56
N SER A 230 7.23 8.47 17.48
CA SER A 230 7.99 9.72 17.43
C SER A 230 8.43 10.03 16.00
N TYR A 231 7.70 10.92 15.33
CA TYR A 231 7.94 11.24 13.92
C TYR A 231 7.84 12.74 13.61
N LEU A 232 6.63 13.28 13.44
CA LEU A 232 6.39 14.70 13.17
C LEU A 232 6.16 15.39 14.51
N ARG A 233 6.87 16.50 14.74
CA ARG A 233 6.74 17.34 15.92
C ARG A 233 5.60 18.34 15.71
N ASP A 234 5.00 18.79 16.81
CA ASP A 234 3.92 19.79 16.77
C ASP A 234 4.41 21.23 16.46
N ASP A 235 5.71 21.39 16.19
CA ASP A 235 6.31 22.60 15.61
C ASP A 235 6.54 22.53 14.09
N GLY A 236 6.18 21.39 13.46
CA GLY A 236 6.32 21.13 12.02
C GLY A 236 7.69 20.67 11.57
N SER A 237 8.64 20.43 12.48
CA SER A 237 9.86 19.69 12.16
C SER A 237 9.66 18.19 12.36
N ARG A 238 10.41 17.35 11.64
CA ARG A 238 10.54 15.94 12.02
C ARG A 238 11.56 15.77 13.13
N ALA A 239 11.37 14.75 13.97
CA ALA A 239 12.35 14.34 14.96
C ALA A 239 13.68 14.04 14.25
N SER A 240 14.75 14.75 14.65
CA SER A 240 16.07 14.69 13.99
C SER A 240 17.16 14.07 14.85
N ASN A 241 16.86 13.75 16.10
CA ASN A 241 17.77 13.09 17.03
C ASN A 241 16.99 11.99 17.73
N SER A 242 17.61 10.83 17.91
CA SER A 242 16.97 9.74 18.65
C SER A 242 16.70 10.14 20.11
N GLN A 243 15.55 9.73 20.63
CA GLN A 243 15.19 9.84 22.05
C GLN A 243 15.44 8.54 22.83
N ASP A 244 15.88 7.47 22.16
CA ASP A 244 16.28 6.22 22.77
C ASP A 244 17.63 6.32 23.50
N ASP A 245 17.60 6.06 24.81
CA ASP A 245 18.78 6.05 25.69
C ASP A 245 19.79 4.96 25.30
N SER A 246 19.37 3.94 24.54
CA SER A 246 20.22 2.87 24.02
C SER A 246 20.83 3.15 22.65
N ASP A 247 20.43 4.24 21.97
CA ASP A 247 20.94 4.67 20.67
C ASP A 247 20.75 3.59 19.57
N GLU A 248 19.67 2.80 19.67
CA GLU A 248 19.29 1.77 18.69
C GLU A 248 18.19 2.26 17.72
N GLY A 249 17.39 3.23 18.13
CA GLY A 249 16.25 3.74 17.37
C GLY A 249 16.61 4.76 16.28
N ASN A 250 15.84 4.75 15.19
CA ASN A 250 15.93 5.80 14.16
C ASN A 250 14.93 6.92 14.42
N PRO A 251 15.36 8.20 14.42
CA PRO A 251 14.45 9.32 14.56
C PRO A 251 13.61 9.51 13.28
N GLY A 252 12.48 10.21 13.41
CA GLY A 252 11.51 10.39 12.32
C GLY A 252 12.08 10.90 10.99
N GLU A 253 13.11 11.76 11.01
CA GLU A 253 13.77 12.23 9.79
C GLU A 253 14.52 11.11 9.05
N VAL A 254 15.11 10.16 9.76
CA VAL A 254 15.74 8.97 9.15
C VAL A 254 14.66 8.05 8.58
N VAL A 255 13.57 7.82 9.32
CA VAL A 255 12.42 7.04 8.81
C VAL A 255 11.83 7.68 7.55
N TRP A 256 11.78 9.01 7.49
CA TRP A 256 11.37 9.72 6.28
C TRP A 256 12.31 9.42 5.10
N GLN A 257 13.61 9.69 5.26
CA GLN A 257 14.59 9.61 4.17
C GLN A 257 14.76 8.18 3.66
N ASP A 258 14.79 7.20 4.56
CA ASP A 258 15.15 5.83 4.21
C ASP A 258 13.93 5.00 3.79
N LEU A 259 12.74 5.24 4.38
CA LEU A 259 11.56 4.40 4.17
C LEU A 259 10.39 5.15 3.50
N ILE A 260 10.02 6.35 3.96
CA ILE A 260 8.78 6.99 3.47
C ILE A 260 9.00 7.68 2.12
N GLU A 261 10.04 8.51 2.00
CA GLU A 261 10.36 9.26 0.79
C GLU A 261 10.61 8.37 -0.45
N PRO A 262 11.27 7.20 -0.35
CA PRO A 262 11.52 6.35 -1.52
C PRO A 262 10.31 5.51 -1.97
N ASN A 263 9.28 5.34 -1.13
CA ASN A 263 8.17 4.42 -1.37
C ASN A 263 6.87 5.18 -1.72
N PRO A 264 6.51 5.26 -3.02
CA PRO A 264 5.40 6.11 -3.48
C PRO A 264 4.03 5.69 -2.96
N GLN A 265 3.87 4.43 -2.60
CA GLN A 265 2.61 3.92 -2.06
C GLN A 265 2.26 4.48 -0.66
N ILE A 266 3.24 5.00 0.10
CA ILE A 266 2.99 5.65 1.39
C ILE A 266 2.47 7.06 1.12
N PHE A 267 1.23 7.33 1.51
CA PHE A 267 0.61 8.65 1.32
C PHE A 267 0.21 9.35 2.61
N LEU A 268 0.08 8.59 3.70
CA LEU A 268 -0.33 9.12 5.00
C LEU A 268 0.55 8.53 6.10
N VAL A 269 1.11 9.43 6.92
CA VAL A 269 1.87 9.09 8.13
C VAL A 269 1.13 9.65 9.33
N LEU A 270 0.87 8.84 10.34
CA LEU A 270 0.22 9.20 11.61
C LEU A 270 1.17 8.97 12.78
N ASN A 271 1.22 9.90 13.74
CA ASN A 271 2.04 9.75 14.93
C ASN A 271 1.52 10.52 16.15
N GLY A 272 1.98 10.09 17.32
CA GLY A 272 1.74 10.71 18.62
C GLY A 272 2.98 11.41 19.17
N HIS A 273 3.25 11.22 20.47
CA HIS A 273 4.49 11.58 21.20
C HIS A 273 4.77 13.08 21.39
N TRP A 274 4.50 13.93 20.39
CA TRP A 274 4.92 15.34 20.39
C TRP A 274 3.75 16.26 20.76
N HIS A 275 3.96 17.04 21.82
CA HIS A 275 2.89 17.78 22.50
C HIS A 275 3.38 19.06 23.22
N GLU A 276 4.55 19.60 22.83
CA GLU A 276 5.17 20.75 23.50
C GLU A 276 4.44 22.08 23.29
N GLU A 277 3.69 22.23 22.19
CA GLU A 277 2.82 23.36 21.91
C GLU A 277 1.37 23.03 22.28
N ASP A 278 0.62 22.42 21.37
CA ASP A 278 -0.75 21.95 21.63
C ASP A 278 -0.99 20.49 21.22
N GLY A 279 0.04 19.82 20.69
CA GLY A 279 -0.01 18.42 20.26
C GLY A 279 -0.84 18.17 19.01
N GLU A 280 -1.07 19.18 18.17
CA GLU A 280 -1.61 18.98 16.81
C GLU A 280 -0.77 19.73 15.79
N TYR A 281 -0.39 19.04 14.72
CA TYR A 281 0.20 19.68 13.56
C TYR A 281 0.01 18.81 12.33
N HIS A 282 0.01 19.43 11.15
CA HIS A 282 -0.04 18.71 9.89
C HIS A 282 0.81 19.38 8.82
N GLN A 283 1.40 18.58 7.94
CA GLN A 283 2.11 19.08 6.76
C GLN A 283 1.94 18.18 5.54
N VAL A 284 2.36 18.71 4.40
CA VAL A 284 2.46 17.97 3.14
C VAL A 284 3.92 18.04 2.70
N SER A 285 4.52 16.87 2.52
CA SER A 285 5.83 16.73 1.90
C SER A 285 5.70 16.07 0.54
N GLU A 286 6.76 16.12 -0.25
CA GLU A 286 6.82 15.49 -1.57
C GLU A 286 7.80 14.32 -1.48
N ASN A 287 7.38 13.12 -1.93
CA ASN A 287 8.25 11.94 -1.96
C ASN A 287 9.17 11.96 -3.19
N ALA A 288 10.05 10.96 -3.33
CA ALA A 288 10.99 10.87 -4.45
C ALA A 288 10.31 10.69 -5.82
N ALA A 289 9.03 10.31 -5.85
CA ALA A 289 8.22 10.21 -7.06
C ALA A 289 7.49 11.53 -7.42
N GLY A 290 7.66 12.59 -6.62
CA GLY A 290 6.95 13.86 -6.82
C GLY A 290 5.50 13.85 -6.31
N GLU A 291 5.11 12.83 -5.52
CA GLU A 291 3.76 12.67 -5.00
C GLU A 291 3.65 13.18 -3.56
N PRO A 292 2.47 13.70 -3.14
CA PRO A 292 2.30 14.24 -1.80
C PRO A 292 2.27 13.13 -0.74
N VAL A 293 2.93 13.35 0.39
CA VAL A 293 2.78 12.57 1.62
C VAL A 293 2.23 13.48 2.70
N TYR A 294 1.10 13.08 3.29
CA TYR A 294 0.43 13.80 4.36
C TYR A 294 0.96 13.32 5.70
N GLU A 295 1.49 14.23 6.50
CA GLU A 295 2.12 13.89 7.79
C GLU A 295 1.32 14.50 8.94
N VAL A 296 0.90 13.58 9.79
CA VAL A 296 -0.17 13.55 10.78
C VAL A 296 0.17 13.51 12.28
N VAL A 297 0.54 14.57 13.01
CA VAL A 297 0.71 14.44 14.48
C VAL A 297 -0.56 14.79 15.28
N ALA A 298 -0.88 13.97 16.27
CA ALA A 298 -1.89 14.22 17.30
C ALA A 298 -1.45 13.60 18.64
N ASP A 299 -1.30 14.42 19.67
CA ASP A 299 -1.09 13.97 21.04
C ASP A 299 -1.80 14.93 22.01
N TYR A 300 -2.77 14.39 22.74
CA TYR A 300 -3.61 15.17 23.64
C TYR A 300 -3.24 14.99 25.11
N GLN A 301 -2.18 14.26 25.44
CA GLN A 301 -1.91 13.74 26.78
C GLN A 301 -1.74 14.83 27.85
N ASP A 302 -1.19 15.98 27.48
CA ASP A 302 -0.95 17.12 28.38
C ASP A 302 -2.16 18.08 28.46
N ARG A 303 -3.20 17.84 27.67
CA ARG A 303 -4.47 18.58 27.75
C ARG A 303 -5.25 18.15 29.01
N SER A 304 -6.36 18.85 29.27
CA SER A 304 -7.15 18.62 30.48
C SER A 304 -7.60 17.17 30.60
N ASP A 305 -7.52 16.62 31.82
CA ASP A 305 -7.86 15.23 32.14
C ASP A 305 -7.16 14.16 31.28
N GLY A 306 -5.93 14.45 30.81
CA GLY A 306 -5.15 13.52 29.99
C GLY A 306 -5.53 13.52 28.51
N GLY A 307 -6.30 14.51 28.07
CA GLY A 307 -6.77 14.61 26.69
C GLY A 307 -8.28 14.51 26.51
N ASN A 308 -9.09 14.46 27.57
CA ASN A 308 -10.58 14.40 27.51
C ASN A 308 -11.17 13.38 26.50
N GLY A 309 -10.47 12.29 26.21
CA GLY A 309 -10.89 11.28 25.22
C GLY A 309 -10.91 11.79 23.77
N TRP A 310 -10.09 12.78 23.41
CA TRP A 310 -9.93 13.19 22.01
C TRP A 310 -9.34 12.08 21.15
N LEU A 311 -9.89 11.88 19.96
CA LEU A 311 -9.39 11.00 18.90
C LEU A 311 -9.50 11.71 17.55
N ARG A 312 -8.79 11.22 16.53
CA ARG A 312 -8.87 11.79 15.18
C ARG A 312 -9.63 10.89 14.22
N LEU A 313 -10.59 11.48 13.52
CA LEU A 313 -11.32 10.85 12.42
C LEU A 313 -10.66 11.27 11.12
N VAL A 314 -10.16 10.30 10.34
CA VAL A 314 -9.65 10.48 8.99
C VAL A 314 -10.70 9.93 8.03
N GLN A 315 -11.50 10.84 7.48
CA GLN A 315 -12.65 10.53 6.64
C GLN A 315 -12.28 10.72 5.18
N PHE A 316 -12.34 9.64 4.40
CA PHE A 316 -12.05 9.63 2.98
C PHE A 316 -13.37 9.75 2.23
N HIS A 317 -13.58 10.88 1.57
CA HIS A 317 -14.78 11.19 0.80
C HIS A 317 -14.45 11.08 -0.69
N PRO A 318 -14.91 10.01 -1.38
CA PRO A 318 -14.65 9.84 -2.81
C PRO A 318 -15.20 10.98 -3.67
N GLY A 319 -14.43 11.34 -4.70
CA GLY A 319 -14.59 12.54 -5.52
C GLY A 319 -15.56 12.45 -6.70
N GLY A 320 -16.28 11.34 -6.90
CA GLY A 320 -17.39 11.23 -7.87
C GLY A 320 -17.01 10.93 -9.34
N GLY A 321 -15.75 10.57 -9.60
CA GLY A 321 -15.19 10.24 -10.92
C GLY A 321 -14.71 11.46 -11.74
N ASP A 322 -13.71 11.22 -12.60
CA ASP A 322 -13.06 12.02 -13.67
C ASP A 322 -12.83 13.56 -13.53
N GLU A 323 -13.46 14.29 -12.60
CA GLU A 323 -13.36 15.76 -12.53
C GLU A 323 -13.23 16.38 -11.12
N ALA A 324 -13.14 15.59 -10.04
CA ALA A 324 -12.76 16.11 -8.71
C ALA A 324 -11.95 15.08 -7.88
N PRO A 325 -10.87 15.51 -7.21
CA PRO A 325 -10.06 14.62 -6.37
C PRO A 325 -10.86 14.14 -5.16
N ASP A 326 -10.49 12.96 -4.64
CA ASP A 326 -10.99 12.49 -3.35
C ASP A 326 -10.51 13.42 -2.24
N ARG A 327 -11.33 13.53 -1.21
CA ARG A 327 -11.05 14.41 -0.09
C ARG A 327 -10.79 13.63 1.18
N ILE A 328 -9.58 13.75 1.71
CA ILE A 328 -9.18 13.18 2.99
C ILE A 328 -9.39 14.25 4.06
N GLN A 329 -10.49 14.16 4.81
CA GLN A 329 -10.88 15.10 5.84
C GLN A 329 -10.46 14.61 7.23
N PHE A 330 -9.77 15.46 7.98
CA PHE A 330 -9.36 15.20 9.35
C PHE A 330 -10.23 15.99 10.32
N ARG A 331 -10.71 15.33 11.39
CA ARG A 331 -11.54 15.95 12.43
C ARG A 331 -11.19 15.40 13.80
N THR A 332 -10.88 16.29 14.74
CA THR A 332 -10.66 15.94 16.16
C THR A 332 -12.00 15.89 16.90
N TYR A 333 -12.32 14.74 17.48
CA TYR A 333 -13.58 14.46 18.16
C TYR A 333 -13.35 13.85 19.53
N SER A 334 -14.12 14.26 20.54
CA SER A 334 -14.10 13.65 21.86
C SER A 334 -15.46 13.00 22.13
N PRO A 335 -15.52 11.67 22.26
CA PRO A 335 -16.72 10.97 22.68
C PRO A 335 -17.17 11.38 24.10
N SER A 336 -16.23 11.61 25.01
CA SER A 336 -16.54 12.02 26.40
C SER A 336 -17.15 13.41 26.50
N LEU A 337 -16.78 14.33 25.61
CA LEU A 337 -17.36 15.67 25.53
C LEU A 337 -18.54 15.75 24.55
N GLY A 338 -18.66 14.78 23.64
CA GLY A 338 -19.68 14.70 22.60
C GLY A 338 -19.58 15.85 21.58
N GLY A 339 -18.35 16.22 21.18
CA GLY A 339 -18.13 17.38 20.34
C GLY A 339 -16.80 17.37 19.57
N TYR A 340 -16.71 18.25 18.58
CA TYR A 340 -15.55 18.45 17.72
C TYR A 340 -14.77 19.70 18.12
N GLU A 341 -13.46 19.68 17.89
CA GLU A 341 -12.65 20.89 17.80
C GLU A 341 -12.72 21.46 16.38
N ASN A 342 -12.56 22.78 16.27
CA ASN A 342 -12.64 23.50 14.99
C ASN A 342 -11.39 24.37 14.77
N GLY A 343 -10.27 23.99 15.40
CA GLY A 343 -8.96 24.60 15.18
C GLY A 343 -8.44 24.27 13.78
N GLY A 344 -7.47 25.05 13.28
CA GLY A 344 -6.86 24.80 11.97
C GLY A 344 -6.19 23.42 11.90
N ASP A 345 -5.56 23.03 13.00
CA ASP A 345 -4.87 21.74 13.14
C ASP A 345 -5.80 20.61 13.64
N SER A 346 -7.06 20.95 13.98
CA SER A 346 -8.08 19.99 14.45
C SER A 346 -9.17 19.69 13.43
N GLU A 347 -9.35 20.54 12.42
CA GLU A 347 -10.28 20.33 11.29
C GLU A 347 -9.66 20.86 9.98
N PHE A 348 -9.17 19.95 9.14
CA PHE A 348 -8.53 20.26 7.87
C PHE A 348 -8.81 19.15 6.84
N ALA A 349 -8.36 19.34 5.60
CA ALA A 349 -8.46 18.31 4.58
C ALA A 349 -7.36 18.43 3.54
N PHE A 350 -7.04 17.30 2.90
CA PHE A 350 -6.22 17.23 1.71
C PHE A 350 -7.03 16.66 0.54
N ASP A 351 -6.63 17.04 -0.66
CA ASP A 351 -7.18 16.50 -1.89
C ASP A 351 -6.15 15.52 -2.48
N LEU A 352 -6.58 14.29 -2.77
CA LEU A 352 -5.79 13.25 -3.40
C LEU A 352 -6.66 12.55 -4.45
N ASP A 353 -6.14 12.35 -5.65
CA ASP A 353 -6.79 11.52 -6.66
C ASP A 353 -6.32 10.08 -6.45
N PHE A 354 -7.11 9.26 -5.74
CA PHE A 354 -6.71 7.89 -5.41
C PHE A 354 -6.65 7.02 -6.66
N ASP A 355 -7.52 7.22 -7.64
CA ASP A 355 -7.48 6.47 -8.91
C ASP A 355 -6.20 6.81 -9.68
N ALA A 356 -5.87 8.10 -9.83
CA ALA A 356 -4.64 8.49 -10.52
C ALA A 356 -3.36 7.97 -9.84
N ARG A 357 -3.38 7.78 -8.52
CA ARG A 357 -2.21 7.35 -7.75
C ARG A 357 -2.16 5.83 -7.51
N PHE A 358 -3.30 5.17 -7.37
CA PHE A 358 -3.42 3.81 -6.83
C PHE A 358 -4.43 2.92 -7.57
N ASP A 359 -4.97 3.32 -8.72
CA ASP A 359 -5.96 2.51 -9.46
C ASP A 359 -5.47 1.06 -9.62
N PRO A 360 -6.15 0.07 -9.01
CA PRO A 360 -5.76 -1.33 -9.09
C PRO A 360 -5.88 -1.90 -10.52
N ALA A 361 -6.63 -1.27 -11.43
CA ALA A 361 -6.60 -1.62 -12.85
C ALA A 361 -5.30 -1.17 -13.55
N ALA A 362 -4.56 -0.22 -12.96
CA ALA A 362 -3.19 0.10 -13.34
C ALA A 362 -2.16 -0.84 -12.68
N SER A 363 -2.58 -1.74 -11.78
CA SER A 363 -1.73 -2.62 -10.99
C SER A 363 -1.78 -4.13 -11.35
N GLU A 364 -2.70 -4.56 -12.22
CA GLU A 364 -2.59 -5.89 -12.83
C GLU A 364 -1.36 -5.96 -13.73
N GLY A 365 -0.50 -6.97 -13.64
CA GLY A 365 0.60 -7.16 -14.58
C GLY A 365 1.90 -7.71 -13.99
N THR A 366 2.58 -8.54 -14.76
CA THR A 366 3.92 -9.06 -14.51
C THR A 366 4.94 -7.92 -14.42
N ARG A 367 5.85 -8.00 -13.43
CA ARG A 367 7.04 -7.14 -13.33
C ARG A 367 8.28 -7.94 -13.71
N THR A 368 9.11 -7.40 -14.60
CA THR A 368 10.42 -7.96 -14.94
C THR A 368 11.51 -6.89 -14.84
N SER A 369 12.75 -7.31 -14.59
CA SER A 369 13.92 -6.45 -14.56
C SER A 369 15.03 -7.00 -15.45
N PHE A 370 15.75 -6.09 -16.10
CA PHE A 370 16.90 -6.39 -16.95
C PHE A 370 18.11 -5.63 -16.42
N GLN A 371 19.16 -6.34 -15.99
CA GLN A 371 20.40 -5.75 -15.51
C GLN A 371 21.58 -6.65 -15.84
N GLN A 372 22.67 -6.07 -16.34
CA GLN A 372 23.85 -6.83 -16.78
C GLN A 372 24.40 -7.72 -15.67
N GLY A 373 24.50 -9.03 -15.92
CA GLY A 373 25.07 -10.01 -15.01
C GLY A 373 24.14 -10.48 -13.89
N VAL A 374 22.89 -10.00 -13.84
CA VAL A 374 21.86 -10.39 -12.87
C VAL A 374 20.89 -11.37 -13.51
N ASP A 375 20.53 -12.42 -12.78
CA ASP A 375 19.59 -13.47 -13.21
C ASP A 375 19.84 -14.08 -14.60
N GLY A 376 21.09 -14.03 -15.04
CA GLY A 376 21.52 -14.56 -16.33
C GLY A 376 21.33 -13.61 -17.52
N TYR A 377 20.87 -12.38 -17.30
CA TYR A 377 20.76 -11.36 -18.33
C TYR A 377 22.13 -10.75 -18.68
N ASP A 378 22.45 -10.70 -19.98
CA ASP A 378 23.73 -10.17 -20.49
C ASP A 378 23.56 -9.22 -21.70
N GLY A 379 22.35 -8.67 -21.88
CA GLY A 379 21.94 -7.86 -23.01
C GLY A 379 22.15 -6.34 -22.87
N THR A 380 22.78 -5.83 -21.81
CA THR A 380 23.04 -4.38 -21.71
C THR A 380 24.17 -3.98 -22.66
N VAL A 381 23.91 -2.95 -23.49
CA VAL A 381 24.85 -2.40 -24.45
C VAL A 381 24.93 -0.89 -24.25
N ASP A 382 26.12 -0.35 -24.09
CA ASP A 382 26.35 1.09 -23.96
C ASP A 382 27.68 1.53 -24.60
N THR A 383 27.82 2.84 -24.79
CA THR A 383 29.07 3.49 -25.21
C THR A 383 29.02 4.99 -24.95
N ASN A 384 30.19 5.62 -24.84
CA ASN A 384 30.35 7.07 -24.78
C ASN A 384 30.80 7.60 -26.15
N LEU A 385 30.09 8.58 -26.70
CA LEU A 385 30.50 9.30 -27.90
C LEU A 385 31.14 10.63 -27.48
N ARG A 386 32.47 10.73 -27.62
CA ARG A 386 33.24 11.89 -27.21
C ARG A 386 33.83 12.65 -28.39
N GLU A 387 33.47 13.92 -28.55
CA GLU A 387 34.01 14.79 -29.60
C GLU A 387 35.51 15.08 -29.41
N ALA A 388 35.98 15.08 -28.15
CA ALA A 388 37.38 15.26 -27.80
C ALA A 388 38.27 14.11 -28.29
N ASP A 389 37.73 12.89 -28.35
CA ASP A 389 38.41 11.66 -28.77
C ASP A 389 37.60 10.91 -29.84
N PRO A 390 37.38 11.51 -31.03
CA PRO A 390 36.26 11.17 -31.89
C PRO A 390 36.40 9.84 -32.66
N GLU A 391 37.58 9.23 -32.63
CA GLU A 391 37.87 7.91 -33.22
C GLU A 391 38.00 6.80 -32.16
N SER A 392 37.85 7.14 -30.88
CA SER A 392 37.96 6.18 -29.76
C SER A 392 36.61 5.52 -29.49
N SER A 393 36.65 4.21 -29.21
CA SER A 393 35.49 3.42 -28.78
C SER A 393 35.56 3.23 -27.28
N ASP A 394 34.48 3.54 -26.57
CA ASP A 394 34.37 3.42 -25.11
C ASP A 394 33.54 2.21 -24.66
N ARG A 395 33.35 1.22 -25.55
CA ARG A 395 32.60 -0.04 -25.33
C ARG A 395 32.95 -0.90 -24.08
N THR A 396 34.01 -0.56 -23.37
CA THR A 396 34.46 -1.27 -22.14
C THR A 396 34.78 -0.29 -21.02
N ALA A 397 34.37 0.97 -21.16
CA ALA A 397 34.48 1.95 -20.10
C ALA A 397 33.45 1.58 -19.03
N SER A 398 33.82 1.67 -17.76
CA SER A 398 32.91 1.40 -16.63
C SER A 398 31.96 2.59 -16.36
N THR A 399 32.17 3.71 -17.05
CA THR A 399 31.46 4.97 -16.85
C THR A 399 31.32 5.71 -18.18
N VAL A 400 30.27 6.53 -18.31
CA VAL A 400 30.04 7.43 -19.44
C VAL A 400 29.87 8.85 -18.93
N THR A 401 30.21 9.84 -19.77
CA THR A 401 29.99 11.27 -19.51
C THR A 401 28.99 11.86 -20.49
N VAL A 402 28.10 12.72 -19.99
CA VAL A 402 27.15 13.52 -20.79
C VAL A 402 27.38 15.00 -20.49
N ASP A 403 27.94 15.73 -21.46
CA ASP A 403 28.37 17.13 -21.25
C ASP A 403 28.41 17.93 -22.58
N THR A 404 28.05 19.22 -22.55
CA THR A 404 28.26 20.14 -23.68
C THR A 404 29.70 20.67 -23.81
N ASN A 405 30.57 20.43 -22.83
CA ASN A 405 31.90 21.04 -22.73
C ASN A 405 32.96 20.11 -22.08
N ASP A 406 33.13 18.91 -22.60
CA ASP A 406 34.08 17.90 -22.11
C ASP A 406 35.28 17.69 -23.06
N PRO A 407 36.53 17.89 -22.61
CA PRO A 407 36.93 18.34 -21.27
C PRO A 407 36.66 19.84 -21.10
N GLN A 408 36.49 20.29 -19.85
CA GLN A 408 36.14 21.68 -19.53
C GLN A 408 36.93 22.73 -20.32
N ASN A 409 36.20 23.67 -20.93
CA ASN A 409 36.68 24.77 -21.78
C ASN A 409 37.14 24.34 -23.18
N SER A 410 36.69 23.19 -23.68
CA SER A 410 36.97 22.73 -25.03
C SER A 410 35.88 23.07 -26.04
N GLU A 411 34.64 23.33 -25.59
CA GLU A 411 33.42 23.35 -26.41
C GLU A 411 33.08 22.01 -27.10
N ASN A 412 33.84 20.95 -26.81
CA ASN A 412 33.58 19.60 -27.29
C ASN A 412 32.47 18.96 -26.45
N ARG A 413 31.68 18.07 -27.06
CA ARG A 413 30.57 17.40 -26.38
C ARG A 413 30.89 15.94 -26.06
N ALA A 414 30.23 15.43 -25.03
CA ALA A 414 30.13 14.01 -24.70
C ALA A 414 28.66 13.60 -24.64
N GLN A 415 28.34 12.44 -25.21
CA GLN A 415 26.98 11.86 -25.24
C GLN A 415 27.06 10.39 -24.86
N ALA A 416 26.03 9.86 -24.22
CA ALA A 416 25.95 8.43 -23.93
C ALA A 416 24.88 7.75 -24.79
N LEU A 417 25.12 6.49 -25.11
CA LEU A 417 24.14 5.58 -25.71
C LEU A 417 23.96 4.39 -24.78
N LEU A 418 22.72 3.95 -24.59
CA LEU A 418 22.38 2.78 -23.76
C LEU A 418 21.19 2.03 -24.36
N ARG A 419 21.26 0.71 -24.39
CA ARG A 419 20.20 -0.19 -24.84
C ARG A 419 20.21 -1.49 -24.05
N PHE A 420 19.03 -2.07 -23.89
CA PHE A 420 18.83 -3.41 -23.36
C PHE A 420 18.36 -4.31 -24.51
N ASP A 421 19.22 -5.23 -24.97
CA ASP A 421 18.89 -6.21 -25.99
C ASP A 421 18.04 -7.35 -25.41
N ASP A 422 17.29 -8.04 -26.28
CA ASP A 422 16.52 -9.23 -25.89
C ASP A 422 15.54 -9.01 -24.73
N ILE A 423 14.93 -7.81 -24.62
CA ILE A 423 13.91 -7.50 -23.61
C ILE A 423 12.47 -7.86 -24.01
N VAL A 424 12.20 -8.00 -25.32
CA VAL A 424 10.89 -8.39 -25.85
C VAL A 424 11.05 -9.65 -26.68
N GLY A 425 10.23 -10.67 -26.42
CA GLY A 425 10.24 -11.95 -27.13
C GLY A 425 9.49 -13.05 -26.38
N ASP A 426 9.63 -14.29 -26.86
CA ASP A 426 8.90 -15.46 -26.34
C ASP A 426 9.74 -16.31 -25.37
N ALA A 427 10.96 -15.87 -24.99
CA ALA A 427 11.81 -16.61 -24.06
C ALA A 427 11.51 -16.24 -22.60
N ASP A 428 11.72 -17.18 -21.69
CA ASP A 428 11.56 -16.97 -20.24
C ASP A 428 12.35 -15.72 -19.78
N GLY A 429 11.66 -14.82 -19.08
CA GLY A 429 12.22 -13.55 -18.57
C GLY A 429 12.11 -12.35 -19.53
N GLN A 430 11.71 -12.57 -20.79
CA GLN A 430 11.39 -11.48 -21.73
C GLN A 430 9.95 -11.00 -21.56
N ILE A 431 9.70 -9.77 -21.99
CA ILE A 431 8.34 -9.23 -22.12
C ILE A 431 7.71 -9.86 -23.37
N SER A 432 6.53 -10.46 -23.24
CA SER A 432 5.83 -11.04 -24.39
C SER A 432 5.60 -9.98 -25.47
N SER A 433 5.67 -10.39 -26.74
CA SER A 433 5.27 -9.53 -27.86
C SER A 433 3.76 -9.26 -27.90
N GLN A 434 2.99 -9.93 -27.03
CA GLN A 434 1.57 -9.71 -26.81
C GLN A 434 1.31 -8.99 -25.48
N ALA A 435 2.35 -8.49 -24.81
CA ALA A 435 2.18 -7.81 -23.55
C ALA A 435 1.74 -6.35 -23.74
N THR A 436 0.78 -5.91 -22.94
CA THR A 436 0.44 -4.51 -22.75
C THR A 436 1.36 -3.92 -21.68
N VAL A 437 2.42 -3.21 -22.11
CA VAL A 437 3.33 -2.50 -21.20
C VAL A 437 2.59 -1.36 -20.49
N GLN A 438 2.65 -1.34 -19.17
CA GLN A 438 2.03 -0.30 -18.34
C GLN A 438 3.03 0.80 -18.02
N SER A 439 4.18 0.42 -17.47
CA SER A 439 5.27 1.33 -17.07
C SER A 439 6.65 0.73 -17.36
N ALA A 440 7.64 1.58 -17.59
CA ALA A 440 9.03 1.19 -17.65
C ALA A 440 9.95 2.27 -17.07
N THR A 441 10.85 1.88 -16.17
CA THR A 441 11.81 2.77 -15.50
C THR A 441 13.22 2.30 -15.76
N LEU A 442 14.03 3.20 -16.33
CA LEU A 442 15.47 3.04 -16.41
C LEU A 442 16.12 3.63 -15.16
N THR A 443 16.97 2.86 -14.49
CA THR A 443 17.77 3.29 -13.35
C THR A 443 19.25 3.23 -13.71
N VAL A 444 19.99 4.31 -13.45
CA VAL A 444 21.45 4.41 -13.64
C VAL A 444 22.11 4.87 -12.35
N GLU A 445 23.32 4.40 -12.06
CA GLU A 445 24.09 4.84 -10.89
C GLU A 445 24.93 6.07 -11.24
N THR A 446 24.62 7.22 -10.65
CA THR A 446 25.34 8.49 -10.88
C THR A 446 26.55 8.60 -9.97
N ILE A 447 27.71 8.74 -10.57
CA ILE A 447 28.99 8.81 -9.87
C ILE A 447 29.58 10.23 -9.82
N ASP A 448 29.13 11.12 -10.72
CA ASP A 448 29.41 12.56 -10.67
C ASP A 448 28.12 13.33 -10.99
N GLU A 449 27.72 14.23 -10.09
CA GLU A 449 26.53 15.06 -10.24
C GLU A 449 26.70 16.06 -11.39
N GLY A 450 25.60 16.48 -12.04
CA GLY A 450 25.70 17.41 -13.15
C GLY A 450 24.35 17.91 -13.66
N ASP A 451 24.35 18.59 -14.81
CA ASP A 451 23.15 19.17 -15.43
C ASP A 451 22.20 18.12 -16.04
N GLY A 452 22.67 16.87 -16.13
CA GLY A 452 21.92 15.72 -16.63
C GLY A 452 21.68 15.73 -18.14
N ALA A 453 20.68 14.97 -18.60
CA ALA A 453 20.42 14.73 -20.02
C ALA A 453 18.94 14.84 -20.42
N ALA A 454 18.74 15.20 -21.69
CA ALA A 454 17.54 14.83 -22.42
C ALA A 454 17.73 13.42 -22.99
N VAL A 455 16.83 12.51 -22.65
CA VAL A 455 16.88 11.10 -23.05
C VAL A 455 15.99 10.90 -24.26
N HIS A 456 16.59 10.61 -25.42
CA HIS A 456 15.89 10.48 -26.69
C HIS A 456 15.93 9.04 -27.19
N ARG A 457 14.77 8.46 -27.52
CA ARG A 457 14.72 7.17 -28.20
C ARG A 457 15.49 7.21 -29.52
N MET A 458 16.39 6.26 -29.72
CA MET A 458 17.11 6.07 -30.97
C MET A 458 16.18 5.54 -32.08
N LEU A 459 16.41 6.02 -33.30
CA LEU A 459 15.68 5.65 -34.52
C LEU A 459 16.58 4.94 -35.54
N SER A 460 17.90 5.00 -35.33
CA SER A 460 18.91 4.31 -36.11
C SER A 460 19.71 3.31 -35.27
N GLU A 461 20.15 2.23 -35.91
CA GLU A 461 21.03 1.23 -35.30
C GLU A 461 22.40 1.84 -34.95
N TRP A 462 22.96 1.37 -33.83
CA TRP A 462 24.32 1.65 -33.37
C TRP A 462 24.87 0.42 -32.62
N ARG A 463 26.18 0.40 -32.40
CA ARG A 463 26.94 -0.66 -31.76
C ARG A 463 27.81 -0.11 -30.64
N ALA A 464 28.15 -0.95 -29.67
CA ALA A 464 29.03 -0.56 -28.56
C ALA A 464 30.37 0.03 -29.03
N ASP A 465 30.90 -0.42 -30.18
CA ASP A 465 32.15 0.09 -30.76
C ASP A 465 31.99 1.32 -31.67
N ASP A 466 30.78 1.89 -31.78
CA ASP A 466 30.60 3.17 -32.45
C ASP A 466 31.27 4.31 -31.68
N THR A 467 31.69 5.32 -32.44
CA THR A 467 32.44 6.47 -31.97
C THR A 467 31.77 7.75 -32.47
N TRP A 468 32.17 8.90 -31.94
CA TRP A 468 31.68 10.20 -32.43
C TRP A 468 31.77 10.34 -33.96
N THR A 469 32.88 9.88 -34.55
CA THR A 469 33.11 9.92 -36.01
C THR A 469 32.26 8.90 -36.77
N SER A 470 32.03 7.69 -36.23
CA SER A 470 31.20 6.69 -36.93
C SER A 470 29.73 7.08 -36.93
N MET A 471 29.29 7.86 -35.93
CA MET A 471 27.97 8.47 -35.84
C MET A 471 27.91 9.86 -36.49
N ASP A 472 28.71 10.12 -37.53
CA ASP A 472 28.70 11.34 -38.34
C ASP A 472 28.80 12.67 -37.55
N GLY A 473 29.45 12.64 -36.37
CA GLY A 473 29.62 13.79 -35.48
C GLY A 473 28.72 13.79 -34.24
N GLY A 474 28.43 12.60 -33.70
CA GLY A 474 27.53 12.41 -32.57
C GLY A 474 26.05 12.45 -32.95
N ILE A 475 25.18 12.09 -32.01
CA ILE A 475 23.74 11.93 -32.23
C ILE A 475 23.02 13.27 -32.32
N GLN A 476 22.09 13.35 -33.27
CA GLN A 476 21.12 14.43 -33.43
C GLN A 476 19.69 13.96 -33.15
N ALA A 477 18.96 14.69 -32.30
CA ALA A 477 17.53 14.52 -32.09
C ALA A 477 16.70 15.16 -33.22
N ASP A 478 16.88 14.68 -34.46
CA ASP A 478 16.33 15.28 -35.68
C ASP A 478 15.14 14.50 -36.29
N GLY A 479 14.77 13.38 -35.67
CA GLY A 479 13.74 12.46 -36.17
C GLY A 479 14.25 11.45 -37.20
N SER A 480 15.56 11.42 -37.46
CA SER A 480 16.25 10.45 -38.32
C SER A 480 17.18 9.55 -37.51
N GLU A 481 18.03 10.12 -36.65
CA GLU A 481 18.97 9.39 -35.79
C GLU A 481 18.34 9.08 -34.43
N ALA A 482 17.79 10.10 -33.78
CA ALA A 482 17.01 9.99 -32.55
C ALA A 482 15.70 10.79 -32.65
N ALA A 483 14.71 10.45 -31.82
CA ALA A 483 13.43 11.14 -31.79
C ALA A 483 13.59 12.64 -31.46
N THR A 484 12.82 13.51 -32.09
CA THR A 484 12.92 14.97 -31.84
C THR A 484 12.47 15.37 -30.45
N THR A 485 11.52 14.63 -29.88
CA THR A 485 11.00 14.82 -28.52
C THR A 485 11.71 13.80 -27.63
N PRO A 486 12.32 14.22 -26.51
CA PRO A 486 12.86 13.28 -25.55
C PRO A 486 11.72 12.55 -24.84
N ASP A 487 11.98 11.30 -24.44
CA ASP A 487 11.07 10.55 -23.58
C ASP A 487 11.12 11.12 -22.15
N ALA A 488 12.30 11.57 -21.71
CA ALA A 488 12.49 12.20 -20.41
C ALA A 488 13.58 13.29 -20.43
N LYS A 489 13.53 14.18 -19.45
CA LYS A 489 14.63 15.10 -19.13
C LYS A 489 14.92 14.97 -17.65
N THR A 490 16.15 14.64 -17.31
CA THR A 490 16.53 14.42 -15.90
C THR A 490 16.58 15.73 -15.12
N GLY A 491 16.92 16.84 -15.77
CA GLY A 491 17.36 18.04 -15.06
C GLY A 491 18.70 17.80 -14.37
N SER A 492 19.07 18.67 -13.43
CA SER A 492 20.27 18.46 -12.61
C SER A 492 20.11 17.19 -11.78
N VAL A 493 21.15 16.36 -11.76
CA VAL A 493 21.19 15.02 -11.14
C VAL A 493 22.24 14.99 -10.06
N ALA A 494 21.90 14.40 -8.90
CA ALA A 494 22.81 14.20 -7.78
C ALA A 494 23.49 12.81 -7.88
N SER A 495 24.58 12.61 -7.13
CA SER A 495 25.20 11.28 -6.99
C SER A 495 24.22 10.26 -6.41
N GLY A 496 24.37 9.00 -6.81
CA GLY A 496 23.48 7.88 -6.45
C GLY A 496 22.53 7.48 -7.58
N SER A 497 21.53 6.66 -7.24
CA SER A 497 20.57 6.12 -8.20
C SER A 497 19.70 7.23 -8.84
N THR A 498 19.78 7.37 -10.16
CA THR A 498 18.91 8.23 -10.97
C THR A 498 17.91 7.39 -11.76
N ARG A 499 16.61 7.69 -11.58
CA ARG A 499 15.50 7.01 -12.26
C ARG A 499 14.93 7.87 -13.40
N ILE A 500 14.60 7.21 -14.51
CA ILE A 500 14.18 7.85 -15.75
C ILE A 500 12.99 7.09 -16.31
N ASP A 501 11.86 7.77 -16.50
CA ASP A 501 10.69 7.18 -17.17
C ASP A 501 10.99 6.99 -18.66
N VAL A 502 10.88 5.73 -19.11
CA VAL A 502 11.08 5.32 -20.50
C VAL A 502 9.91 4.49 -21.03
N THR A 503 8.76 4.61 -20.39
CA THR A 503 7.53 3.84 -20.67
C THR A 503 7.14 3.90 -22.15
N ASP A 504 7.16 5.09 -22.75
CA ASP A 504 6.79 5.29 -24.16
C ASP A 504 7.72 4.57 -25.14
N SER A 505 9.00 4.42 -24.79
CA SER A 505 9.96 3.67 -25.59
C SER A 505 9.66 2.17 -25.54
N VAL A 506 9.48 1.63 -24.35
CA VAL A 506 9.27 0.19 -24.15
C VAL A 506 7.92 -0.26 -24.71
N LYS A 507 6.85 0.55 -24.55
CA LYS A 507 5.55 0.33 -25.22
C LYS A 507 5.73 0.13 -26.73
N ARG A 508 6.51 0.99 -27.38
CA ARG A 508 6.75 0.88 -28.84
C ARG A 508 7.50 -0.39 -29.22
N TRP A 509 8.45 -0.82 -28.39
CA TRP A 509 9.22 -2.04 -28.67
C TRP A 509 8.37 -3.30 -28.49
N ALA A 510 7.52 -3.32 -27.45
CA ALA A 510 6.50 -4.36 -27.27
C ALA A 510 5.52 -4.39 -28.46
N ASP A 511 5.13 -3.23 -28.99
CA ASP A 511 4.31 -3.08 -30.22
C ASP A 511 5.06 -3.47 -31.53
N GLY A 512 6.28 -3.98 -31.44
CA GLY A 512 7.08 -4.48 -32.57
C GLY A 512 7.94 -3.42 -33.28
N ALA A 513 8.12 -2.24 -32.71
CA ALA A 513 9.14 -1.30 -33.19
C ALA A 513 10.55 -1.82 -32.89
N ALA A 514 11.52 -1.45 -33.72
CA ALA A 514 12.91 -1.79 -33.47
C ALA A 514 13.42 -1.12 -32.18
N ASN A 515 14.06 -1.92 -31.32
CA ASN A 515 14.77 -1.42 -30.16
C ASN A 515 16.19 -0.99 -30.56
N TYR A 516 16.43 0.31 -30.54
CA TYR A 516 17.75 0.90 -30.68
C TYR A 516 18.18 1.63 -29.40
N GLY A 517 17.46 1.48 -28.28
CA GLY A 517 17.79 2.14 -27.02
C GLY A 517 17.64 3.65 -27.05
N TRP A 518 18.48 4.35 -26.28
CA TRP A 518 18.40 5.78 -26.04
C TRP A 518 19.73 6.49 -26.25
N ALA A 519 19.64 7.76 -26.63
CA ALA A 519 20.73 8.72 -26.59
C ALA A 519 20.51 9.73 -25.47
N PHE A 520 21.56 9.96 -24.69
CA PHE A 520 21.61 10.95 -23.61
C PHE A 520 22.31 12.19 -24.15
N LEU A 521 21.52 13.22 -24.42
CA LEU A 521 22.01 14.50 -24.93
C LEU A 521 22.13 15.50 -23.79
N PRO A 522 23.26 16.20 -23.64
CA PRO A 522 23.52 17.02 -22.47
C PRO A 522 22.59 18.23 -22.37
N LEU A 523 22.15 18.53 -21.15
CA LEU A 523 21.33 19.71 -20.84
C LEU A 523 22.16 20.95 -20.53
N GLY A 524 23.43 20.79 -20.14
CA GLY A 524 24.31 21.90 -19.76
C GLY A 524 25.80 21.55 -19.80
N ASP A 525 26.61 22.36 -19.12
CA ASP A 525 28.08 22.29 -19.13
C ASP A 525 28.70 21.83 -17.80
N ASP A 526 27.86 21.47 -16.83
CA ASP A 526 28.23 20.66 -15.67
C ASP A 526 27.99 19.18 -16.01
N GLY A 527 29.08 18.45 -16.25
CA GLY A 527 29.04 17.10 -16.81
C GLY A 527 28.41 16.08 -15.86
N TRP A 528 27.57 15.20 -16.41
CA TRP A 528 26.97 14.09 -15.67
C TRP A 528 27.66 12.78 -16.02
N ASP A 529 28.17 12.08 -15.00
CA ASP A 529 28.77 10.75 -15.14
C ASP A 529 27.93 9.67 -14.47
N PHE A 530 27.67 8.57 -15.19
CA PHE A 530 26.98 7.39 -14.65
C PHE A 530 27.65 6.08 -15.09
N GLU A 531 27.39 5.02 -14.33
CA GLU A 531 27.97 3.70 -14.56
C GLU A 531 27.36 2.95 -15.76
N THR A 532 28.19 2.15 -16.42
CA THR A 532 27.83 1.33 -17.59
C THR A 532 27.60 -0.13 -17.23
N ALA A 533 27.34 -0.98 -18.23
CA ALA A 533 27.35 -2.43 -18.11
C ALA A 533 28.65 -3.00 -17.50
N GLU A 534 29.78 -2.30 -17.63
CA GLU A 534 31.07 -2.66 -17.02
C GLU A 534 31.32 -2.04 -15.63
N GLY A 535 30.36 -1.30 -15.09
CA GLY A 535 30.39 -0.69 -13.76
C GLY A 535 30.24 -1.69 -12.59
N GLU A 536 30.35 -1.17 -11.36
CA GLU A 536 30.05 -1.93 -10.14
C GLU A 536 28.53 -2.11 -9.96
N THR A 537 27.74 -1.13 -10.40
CA THR A 537 26.28 -1.07 -10.36
C THR A 537 25.74 -0.79 -11.78
N PRO A 538 25.60 -1.82 -12.63
CA PRO A 538 25.12 -1.65 -14.00
C PRO A 538 23.71 -1.05 -14.09
N PRO A 539 23.38 -0.33 -15.17
CA PRO A 539 22.03 0.15 -15.43
C PRO A 539 20.97 -0.95 -15.37
N THR A 540 19.81 -0.63 -14.81
CA THR A 540 18.66 -1.54 -14.68
C THR A 540 17.44 -0.99 -15.39
N LEU A 541 16.79 -1.80 -16.23
CA LEU A 541 15.47 -1.50 -16.79
C LEU A 541 14.43 -2.35 -16.07
N THR A 542 13.48 -1.71 -15.39
CA THR A 542 12.32 -2.38 -14.78
C THR A 542 11.09 -2.11 -15.63
N VAL A 543 10.31 -3.15 -15.95
CA VAL A 543 9.09 -3.02 -16.76
C VAL A 543 7.94 -3.74 -16.09
N ARG A 544 6.77 -3.09 -16.05
CA ARG A 544 5.50 -3.70 -15.65
C ARG A 544 4.59 -3.81 -16.87
N TYR A 545 3.97 -4.97 -17.06
CA TYR A 545 3.16 -5.27 -18.23
C TYR A 545 2.12 -6.34 -17.93
N VAL A 546 0.99 -6.33 -18.62
CA VAL A 546 0.01 -7.42 -18.61
C VAL A 546 0.25 -8.28 -19.84
N ASP A 547 0.32 -9.59 -19.71
CA ASP A 547 0.33 -10.47 -20.88
C ASP A 547 -1.08 -10.62 -21.42
N ASP A 548 -1.36 -10.19 -22.66
CA ASP A 548 -2.65 -10.47 -23.33
C ASP A 548 -2.83 -11.98 -23.62
N ALA A 549 -1.86 -12.81 -23.21
CA ALA A 549 -1.94 -14.27 -23.28
C ALA A 549 -2.80 -14.89 -22.16
N ASP A 550 -3.22 -14.12 -21.15
CA ASP A 550 -4.14 -14.61 -20.11
C ASP A 550 -5.62 -14.54 -20.52
N GLY A 551 -5.90 -14.97 -21.74
CA GLY A 551 -7.18 -15.56 -22.09
C GLY A 551 -7.24 -17.02 -21.64
N SER A 552 -6.83 -17.33 -20.41
CA SER A 552 -7.11 -18.61 -19.77
C SER A 552 -7.79 -18.38 -18.43
N PRO A 553 -8.80 -19.21 -18.11
CA PRO A 553 -9.77 -18.94 -17.06
C PRO A 553 -9.08 -18.93 -15.71
N ALA A 554 -9.61 -18.10 -14.82
CA ALA A 554 -9.22 -17.99 -13.42
C ALA A 554 -8.85 -19.36 -12.82
N ASP A 555 -7.66 -19.44 -12.24
CA ASP A 555 -7.31 -20.49 -11.28
C ASP A 555 -8.30 -20.41 -10.10
N GLY A 556 -9.34 -21.21 -10.19
CA GLY A 556 -10.45 -21.15 -9.26
C GLY A 556 -11.43 -22.28 -9.45
N SER A 557 -10.95 -23.53 -9.52
CA SER A 557 -11.77 -24.74 -9.29
C SER A 557 -13.18 -24.69 -9.89
N ASP A 558 -13.33 -24.74 -11.21
CA ASP A 558 -14.66 -24.76 -11.80
C ASP A 558 -15.13 -26.20 -12.04
N GLU A 559 -16.25 -26.54 -11.42
CA GLU A 559 -17.15 -27.50 -12.04
C GLU A 559 -17.76 -26.75 -13.22
N SER A 560 -17.31 -27.06 -14.44
CA SER A 560 -17.81 -26.48 -15.68
C SER A 560 -19.31 -26.19 -15.61
N LEU A 561 -19.71 -24.95 -15.87
CA LEU A 561 -21.11 -24.53 -15.85
C LEU A 561 -21.92 -25.45 -16.77
N ALA A 562 -22.79 -26.29 -16.21
CA ALA A 562 -23.51 -27.30 -16.99
C ALA A 562 -24.36 -26.64 -18.09
N GLY A 563 -24.01 -26.92 -19.35
CA GLY A 563 -24.59 -26.35 -20.55
C GLY A 563 -23.71 -25.34 -21.31
N ASP A 564 -22.60 -24.87 -20.72
CA ASP A 564 -21.60 -23.98 -21.34
C ASP A 564 -20.68 -24.80 -22.25
N ALA A 565 -21.15 -25.07 -23.46
CA ALA A 565 -20.49 -25.96 -24.40
C ALA A 565 -19.31 -25.29 -25.11
N ASP A 566 -19.28 -23.96 -25.19
CA ASP A 566 -18.19 -23.22 -25.85
C ASP A 566 -17.14 -22.63 -24.89
N GLY A 567 -17.40 -22.70 -23.59
CA GLY A 567 -16.47 -22.37 -22.51
C GLY A 567 -16.26 -20.88 -22.33
N ASP A 568 -17.26 -20.06 -22.71
CA ASP A 568 -17.21 -18.61 -22.59
C ASP A 568 -17.75 -18.07 -21.25
N GLY A 569 -18.29 -18.95 -20.41
CA GLY A 569 -18.74 -18.67 -19.06
C GLY A 569 -20.23 -18.36 -18.93
N ASP A 570 -21.03 -18.52 -19.98
CA ASP A 570 -22.49 -18.46 -19.92
C ASP A 570 -23.21 -19.64 -20.60
N VAL A 571 -24.55 -19.61 -20.65
CA VAL A 571 -25.37 -20.68 -21.27
C VAL A 571 -26.45 -20.03 -22.12
N ASP A 572 -26.21 -19.94 -23.42
CA ASP A 572 -27.03 -19.19 -24.34
C ASP A 572 -27.28 -19.91 -25.69
N GLY A 573 -27.61 -19.15 -26.75
CA GLY A 573 -27.91 -19.72 -28.07
C GLY A 573 -26.68 -20.24 -28.81
N ASP A 574 -25.49 -19.74 -28.50
CA ASP A 574 -24.25 -20.08 -29.17
C ASP A 574 -23.75 -21.47 -28.73
N ASP A 575 -23.96 -21.85 -27.46
CA ASP A 575 -23.77 -23.22 -26.95
C ASP A 575 -24.61 -24.24 -27.72
N VAL A 576 -25.89 -23.93 -27.88
CA VAL A 576 -26.84 -24.78 -28.60
C VAL A 576 -26.42 -24.94 -30.05
N GLU A 577 -25.94 -23.88 -30.70
CA GLU A 577 -25.41 -23.95 -32.06
C GLU A 577 -24.14 -24.81 -32.12
N GLN A 578 -23.23 -24.66 -31.16
CA GLN A 578 -21.97 -25.38 -31.13
C GLN A 578 -22.17 -26.89 -30.88
N MET A 579 -23.03 -27.26 -29.93
CA MET A 579 -23.42 -28.65 -29.69
C MET A 579 -24.13 -29.27 -30.90
N GLN A 580 -25.00 -28.53 -31.58
CA GLN A 580 -25.66 -29.01 -32.82
C GLN A 580 -24.66 -29.31 -33.93
N ARG A 581 -23.61 -28.50 -34.06
CA ARG A 581 -22.54 -28.71 -35.04
C ARG A 581 -21.68 -29.92 -34.67
N TYR A 582 -21.35 -30.06 -33.39
CA TYR A 582 -20.64 -31.22 -32.86
C TYR A 582 -21.40 -32.53 -33.11
N VAL A 583 -22.70 -32.59 -32.78
CA VAL A 583 -23.56 -33.78 -33.00
C VAL A 583 -23.76 -34.08 -34.50
N ASN A 584 -23.73 -33.06 -35.36
CA ASN A 584 -23.77 -33.22 -36.82
C ASN A 584 -22.44 -33.70 -37.43
N GLY A 585 -21.37 -33.80 -36.63
CA GLY A 585 -20.05 -34.24 -37.04
C GLY A 585 -19.22 -33.17 -37.75
N ASP A 586 -19.53 -31.89 -37.52
CA ASP A 586 -18.67 -30.79 -37.93
C ASP A 586 -17.40 -30.73 -37.06
N ASP A 587 -16.33 -30.17 -37.61
CA ASP A 587 -15.05 -29.99 -36.90
C ASP A 587 -15.13 -28.76 -36.00
N VAL A 588 -15.75 -28.93 -34.83
CA VAL A 588 -15.89 -27.94 -33.75
C VAL A 588 -15.41 -28.54 -32.42
N THR A 589 -14.73 -27.73 -31.61
CA THR A 589 -14.38 -28.08 -30.23
C THR A 589 -15.55 -27.71 -29.34
N ILE A 590 -15.87 -28.55 -28.36
CA ILE A 590 -16.84 -28.25 -27.29
C ILE A 590 -16.22 -28.71 -25.96
N ASP A 591 -16.62 -28.10 -24.85
CA ASP A 591 -16.47 -28.69 -23.52
C ASP A 591 -17.48 -29.84 -23.39
N ARG A 592 -16.97 -31.06 -23.27
CA ARG A 592 -17.81 -32.25 -23.20
C ARG A 592 -18.37 -32.51 -21.82
N ASP A 593 -17.65 -32.07 -20.78
CA ASP A 593 -18.06 -32.28 -19.40
C ASP A 593 -19.17 -31.28 -19.06
N ALA A 594 -19.14 -30.06 -19.64
CA ALA A 594 -20.22 -29.09 -19.58
C ALA A 594 -21.42 -29.47 -20.47
N ALA A 595 -21.16 -30.01 -21.67
CA ALA A 595 -22.20 -30.32 -22.66
C ALA A 595 -22.97 -31.63 -22.39
N ASP A 596 -22.45 -32.55 -21.57
CA ASP A 596 -23.13 -33.77 -21.12
C ASP A 596 -23.97 -33.47 -19.86
N VAL A 597 -25.08 -32.77 -20.07
CA VAL A 597 -25.90 -32.23 -18.97
C VAL A 597 -26.76 -33.28 -18.28
N ASP A 598 -26.90 -34.47 -18.86
CA ASP A 598 -27.58 -35.60 -18.21
C ASP A 598 -26.65 -36.69 -17.64
N ASP A 599 -25.32 -36.50 -17.77
CA ASP A 599 -24.23 -37.30 -17.18
C ASP A 599 -24.32 -38.79 -17.60
N ASP A 600 -24.74 -39.03 -18.85
CA ASP A 600 -24.85 -40.37 -19.43
C ASP A 600 -23.59 -40.84 -20.19
N GLY A 601 -22.66 -39.91 -20.44
CA GLY A 601 -21.35 -40.12 -21.02
C GLY A 601 -21.25 -39.81 -22.51
N ASP A 602 -22.31 -39.32 -23.17
CA ASP A 602 -22.26 -38.85 -24.55
C ASP A 602 -23.13 -37.62 -24.87
N VAL A 603 -22.49 -36.55 -25.37
CA VAL A 603 -23.20 -35.37 -25.89
C VAL A 603 -24.06 -35.73 -27.11
N ASP A 604 -25.38 -35.74 -26.93
CA ASP A 604 -26.37 -36.09 -27.95
C ASP A 604 -27.53 -35.07 -28.07
N ILE A 605 -28.61 -35.44 -28.76
CA ILE A 605 -29.76 -34.53 -28.98
C ILE A 605 -30.52 -34.26 -27.68
N GLY A 606 -30.49 -35.17 -26.71
CA GLY A 606 -31.05 -35.03 -25.37
C GLY A 606 -30.41 -33.87 -24.61
N ASP A 607 -29.08 -33.75 -24.67
CA ASP A 607 -28.34 -32.65 -24.05
C ASP A 607 -28.67 -31.31 -24.69
N ILE A 608 -28.66 -31.25 -26.03
CA ILE A 608 -28.98 -30.03 -26.79
C ILE A 608 -30.37 -29.49 -26.41
N VAL A 609 -31.35 -30.39 -26.25
CA VAL A 609 -32.71 -30.00 -25.85
C VAL A 609 -32.73 -29.46 -24.43
N THR A 610 -31.98 -30.07 -23.53
CA THR A 610 -31.87 -29.64 -22.13
C THR A 610 -31.23 -28.26 -22.03
N VAL A 611 -30.10 -28.04 -22.72
CA VAL A 611 -29.39 -26.75 -22.78
C VAL A 611 -30.27 -25.67 -23.43
N ALA A 612 -30.95 -25.98 -24.53
CA ALA A 612 -31.85 -25.04 -25.21
C ALA A 612 -33.08 -24.63 -24.38
N ASP A 613 -33.60 -25.52 -23.52
CA ASP A 613 -34.69 -25.20 -22.60
C ASP A 613 -34.23 -24.27 -21.46
N SER A 614 -32.94 -24.36 -21.05
CA SER A 614 -32.32 -23.48 -20.03
C SER A 614 -31.83 -22.14 -20.57
N ALA A 615 -31.33 -22.08 -21.81
CA ALA A 615 -30.85 -20.87 -22.50
C ALA A 615 -31.96 -19.84 -22.83
N GLY A 616 -33.20 -20.11 -22.42
CA GLY A 616 -34.32 -19.18 -22.61
C GLY A 616 -34.84 -19.13 -24.04
N GLY A 617 -35.42 -20.22 -24.52
CA GLY A 617 -36.12 -20.26 -25.81
C GLY A 617 -37.30 -19.27 -25.89
N SER A 618 -37.30 -18.46 -26.96
CA SER A 618 -38.38 -17.56 -27.40
C SER A 618 -39.73 -18.25 -27.67
#